data_AF-B3U1P5-F1
#
_entry.id   AF-B3U1P5-F1
#
_cell.length_a   1.000
_cell.length_b   1.000
_cell.length_c   1.000
_cell.angle_alpha   90.00
_cell.angle_beta   90.00
_cell.angle_gamma   90.00
#
_symmetry.space_group_name_H-M   'P 1'
#
loop_
_entity.id
_entity.type
_entity.pdbx_description
1 polymer ?
#
loop_
_entity_poly.entity_id
_entity_poly.type
_entity_poly.pdbx_seq_one_letter_code
_entity_poly.pdbx_strand_id
1 'polypeptide(L)'
;NVETAKCIAGKILELDPGNAGGYVLLSNIYAAAGKWDSSAKVQKLRLKRGVKKEPGRTWIEVNNEVHSFTVDDKEHPQINVILAELSVLAVQMEEAGYTPDTRYVLHDVEEEEKANHLLNHSEKLAIAYGLISTPPGTPLRIY
;
A
#
# COMPACT_ATOMS: atom_id res chain seq x y z
N ASN A 1 -23.80 5.28 -7.72
CA ASN A 1 -23.42 4.09 -6.94
C ASN A 1 -22.71 4.33 -5.60
N VAL A 2 -22.44 5.57 -5.17
CA VAL A 2 -21.81 5.85 -3.86
C VAL A 2 -22.75 5.55 -2.68
N GLU A 3 -24.03 5.95 -2.76
CA GLU A 3 -25.00 5.73 -1.68
C GLU A 3 -25.30 4.23 -1.45
N THR A 4 -25.39 3.44 -2.52
CA THR A 4 -25.51 1.98 -2.43
C THR A 4 -24.29 1.35 -1.76
N ALA A 5 -23.08 1.79 -2.13
CA ALA A 5 -21.84 1.28 -1.54
C ALA A 5 -21.73 1.62 -0.05
N LYS A 6 -22.12 2.84 0.36
CA LYS A 6 -22.20 3.23 1.78
C LYS A 6 -23.19 2.37 2.56
N CYS A 7 -24.38 2.12 2.00
CA CYS A 7 -25.39 1.29 2.63
C CYS A 7 -24.88 -0.14 2.85
N ILE A 8 -24.23 -0.74 1.86
CA ILE A 8 -23.66 -2.09 1.96
C ILE A 8 -22.54 -2.13 3.01
N ALA A 9 -21.58 -1.20 2.95
CA ALA A 9 -20.48 -1.17 3.90
C ALA A 9 -20.96 -0.88 5.35
N GLY A 10 -22.00 -0.04 5.51
CA GLY A 10 -22.67 0.19 6.79
C GLY A 10 -23.27 -1.10 7.35
N LYS A 11 -24.03 -1.85 6.55
CA LYS A 11 -24.60 -3.14 6.95
C LYS A 11 -23.55 -4.17 7.33
N ILE A 12 -22.42 -4.23 6.62
CA ILE A 12 -21.29 -5.11 6.98
C ILE A 12 -20.78 -4.76 8.38
N LEU A 13 -20.64 -3.47 8.71
CA LEU A 13 -20.16 -3.03 10.02
C LEU A 13 -21.20 -3.16 11.14
N GLU A 14 -22.49 -3.21 10.80
CA GLU A 14 -23.56 -3.56 11.75
C GLU A 14 -23.55 -5.05 12.09
N LEU A 15 -23.34 -5.92 11.08
CA LEU A 15 -23.29 -7.37 11.24
C LEU A 15 -21.99 -7.86 11.88
N ASP A 16 -20.86 -7.28 11.46
CA ASP A 16 -19.52 -7.59 11.96
C ASP A 16 -18.77 -6.29 12.31
N PRO A 17 -18.93 -5.79 13.54
CA PRO A 17 -18.23 -4.61 14.04
C PRO A 17 -16.70 -4.76 14.09
N GLY A 18 -16.17 -5.98 13.96
CA GLY A 18 -14.75 -6.30 13.94
C GLY A 18 -14.15 -6.27 12.53
N ASN A 19 -14.96 -6.04 11.49
CA ASN A 19 -14.52 -6.18 10.11
C ASN A 19 -13.61 -5.03 9.64
N ALA A 20 -12.29 -5.24 9.73
CA ALA A 20 -11.31 -4.25 9.26
C ALA A 20 -11.51 -3.86 7.78
N GLY A 21 -11.87 -4.83 6.92
CA GLY A 21 -12.14 -4.59 5.50
C GLY A 21 -13.36 -3.69 5.27
N GLY A 22 -14.43 -3.86 6.04
CA GLY A 22 -15.63 -3.02 5.98
C GLY A 22 -15.35 -1.56 6.32
N TYR A 23 -14.49 -1.31 7.32
CA TYR A 23 -14.06 0.05 7.66
C TYR A 23 -13.24 0.67 6.53
N VAL A 24 -12.27 -0.06 5.98
CA VAL A 24 -11.41 0.41 4.89
C VAL A 24 -12.26 0.73 3.66
N LEU A 25 -13.17 -0.16 3.28
CA LEU A 25 -14.06 0.05 2.15
C LEU A 25 -14.94 1.30 2.34
N LEU A 26 -15.55 1.46 3.52
CA LEU A 26 -16.36 2.63 3.81
C LEU A 26 -15.55 3.94 3.79
N SER A 27 -14.33 3.91 4.33
CA SER A 27 -13.39 5.04 4.28
C SER A 27 -13.07 5.43 2.84
N ASN A 28 -12.76 4.42 2.01
CA ASN A 28 -12.44 4.62 0.59
C ASN A 28 -13.63 5.18 -0.19
N ILE A 29 -14.85 4.72 0.09
CA ILE A 29 -16.07 5.26 -0.54
C ILE A 29 -16.27 6.75 -0.19
N TYR A 30 -15.98 7.15 1.05
CA TYR A 30 -16.04 8.56 1.43
C TYR A 30 -14.93 9.39 0.79
N ALA A 31 -13.69 8.88 0.78
CA ALA A 31 -12.54 9.55 0.16
C ALA A 31 -12.75 9.75 -1.34
N ALA A 32 -13.19 8.72 -2.07
CA ALA A 32 -13.50 8.80 -3.50
C ALA A 32 -14.64 9.79 -3.82
N ALA A 33 -15.48 10.13 -2.84
CA ALA A 33 -16.53 11.13 -2.96
C ALA A 33 -16.10 12.53 -2.45
N GLY A 34 -14.81 12.75 -2.15
CA GLY A 34 -14.27 13.99 -1.60
C GLY A 34 -14.72 14.30 -0.16
N LYS A 35 -15.28 13.32 0.56
CA LYS A 35 -15.80 13.48 1.93
C LYS A 35 -14.75 13.09 2.97
N TRP A 36 -13.63 13.81 2.98
CA TRP A 36 -12.47 13.53 3.84
C TRP A 36 -12.81 13.46 5.34
N ASP A 37 -13.64 14.39 5.84
CA ASP A 37 -14.13 14.37 7.22
C ASP A 37 -14.86 13.07 7.58
N SER A 38 -15.62 12.51 6.62
CA SER A 38 -16.34 11.27 6.83
C SER A 38 -15.40 10.07 6.83
N SER A 39 -14.41 10.06 5.93
CA SER A 39 -13.32 9.07 5.93
C SER A 39 -12.57 9.08 7.28
N ALA A 40 -12.20 10.27 7.78
CA ALA A 40 -11.53 10.43 9.07
C ALA A 40 -12.39 9.95 10.25
N LYS A 41 -13.71 10.17 10.23
CA LYS A 41 -14.65 9.65 11.25
C LYS A 41 -14.69 8.12 11.25
N VAL A 42 -14.70 7.48 10.09
CA VAL A 42 -14.69 6.01 9.96
C VAL A 42 -13.37 5.45 10.51
N GLN A 43 -12.24 6.07 10.18
CA GLN A 43 -10.93 5.69 10.73
C GLN A 43 -10.88 5.84 12.25
N LYS A 44 -11.36 6.96 12.81
CA LYS A 44 -11.45 7.16 14.27
C LYS A 44 -12.32 6.10 14.94
N LEU A 45 -13.45 5.73 14.32
CA LEU A 45 -14.33 4.69 14.84
C LEU A 45 -13.65 3.31 14.84
N ARG A 46 -12.95 2.96 13.75
CA ARG A 46 -12.17 1.72 13.64
C ARG A 46 -11.14 1.61 14.77
N LEU A 47 -10.35 2.68 14.96
CA LEU A 47 -9.33 2.75 16.01
C LEU A 47 -9.94 2.68 17.42
N LYS A 48 -11.03 3.41 17.68
CA LYS A 48 -11.75 3.37 18.97
C LYS A 48 -12.26 1.98 19.32
N ARG A 49 -12.62 1.17 18.31
CA ARG A 49 -13.05 -0.22 18.48
C ARG A 49 -11.89 -1.23 18.52
N GLY A 50 -10.64 -0.76 18.43
CA GLY A 50 -9.45 -1.63 18.45
C GLY A 50 -9.30 -2.50 17.21
N VAL A 51 -10.02 -2.21 16.12
CA VAL A 51 -10.00 -3.03 14.90
C VAL A 51 -8.73 -2.72 14.12
N LYS A 52 -7.77 -3.64 14.15
CA LYS A 52 -6.53 -3.55 13.38
C LYS A 52 -6.75 -4.09 11.97
N LYS A 53 -6.18 -3.40 10.98
CA LYS A 53 -6.04 -3.93 9.62
C LYS A 53 -4.64 -4.52 9.55
N GLU A 54 -4.54 -5.77 9.13
CA GLU A 54 -3.26 -6.35 8.75
C GLU A 54 -2.81 -5.73 7.42
N PRO A 55 -1.59 -5.19 7.33
CA PRO A 55 -1.06 -4.69 6.07
C PRO A 55 -0.92 -5.85 5.08
N GLY A 56 -1.05 -5.51 3.79
CA GLY A 56 -0.64 -6.44 2.73
C GLY A 56 0.85 -6.72 2.86
N ARG A 57 1.25 -7.95 2.52
CA ARG A 57 2.64 -8.39 2.56
C ARG A 57 2.97 -8.99 1.20
N THR A 58 4.11 -8.59 0.67
CA THR A 58 4.73 -9.22 -0.50
C THR A 58 5.96 -9.98 -0.04
N TRP A 59 6.29 -11.10 -0.67
CA TRP A 59 7.56 -11.77 -0.41
C TRP A 59 8.26 -12.27 -1.66
N ILE A 60 9.56 -12.48 -1.51
CA ILE A 60 10.48 -12.99 -2.53
C ILE A 60 11.41 -14.02 -1.88
N GLU A 61 11.79 -15.03 -2.65
CA GLU A 61 12.81 -16.01 -2.25
C GLU A 61 14.13 -15.70 -2.97
N VAL A 62 15.19 -15.46 -2.20
CA VAL A 62 16.55 -15.22 -2.71
C VAL A 62 17.50 -16.07 -1.88
N ASN A 63 18.40 -16.81 -2.54
CA ASN A 63 19.38 -17.68 -1.88
C ASN A 63 18.75 -18.65 -0.84
N ASN A 64 17.57 -19.21 -1.17
CA ASN A 64 16.79 -20.09 -0.29
C ASN A 64 16.29 -19.43 1.01
N GLU A 65 16.32 -18.10 1.10
CA GLU A 65 15.74 -17.33 2.21
C GLU A 65 14.51 -16.55 1.72
N VAL A 66 13.48 -16.52 2.56
CA VAL A 66 12.24 -15.77 2.28
C VAL A 66 12.35 -14.39 2.91
N HIS A 67 12.25 -13.37 2.07
CA HIS A 67 12.25 -11.97 2.48
C HIS A 67 10.87 -11.39 2.23
N SER A 68 10.27 -10.83 3.26
CA SER A 68 8.91 -10.28 3.19
C SER A 68 8.91 -8.80 3.51
N PHE A 69 8.08 -8.06 2.79
CA PHE A 69 7.96 -6.62 2.88
C PHE A 69 6.51 -6.22 3.10
N THR A 70 6.29 -5.21 3.92
CA THR A 70 5.03 -4.46 3.95
C THR A 70 5.19 -3.10 3.27
N VAL A 71 4.08 -2.38 3.05
CA VAL A 71 4.16 -0.98 2.62
C VAL A 71 4.95 -0.16 3.65
N ASP A 72 5.83 0.73 3.16
CA ASP A 72 6.72 1.55 4.00
C ASP A 72 7.55 0.74 5.01
N ASP A 73 8.01 -0.45 4.62
CA ASP A 73 8.82 -1.34 5.47
C ASP A 73 10.07 -0.63 6.02
N LYS A 74 10.41 -0.91 7.28
CA LYS A 74 11.60 -0.41 7.98
C LYS A 74 12.34 -1.50 8.75
N GLU A 75 11.84 -2.72 8.73
CA GLU A 75 12.31 -3.82 9.56
C GLU A 75 13.38 -4.66 8.85
N HIS A 76 13.37 -4.68 7.52
CA HIS A 76 14.35 -5.46 6.77
C HIS A 76 15.81 -5.00 7.05
N PRO A 77 16.76 -5.91 7.34
CA PRO A 77 18.15 -5.54 7.68
C PRO A 77 18.87 -4.70 6.62
N GLN A 78 18.48 -4.87 5.36
CA GLN A 78 19.04 -4.16 4.21
C GLN A 78 18.14 -3.03 3.68
N ILE A 79 17.14 -2.57 4.46
CA ILE A 79 16.13 -1.63 3.97
C ILE A 79 16.72 -0.35 3.36
N ASN A 80 17.80 0.19 3.93
CA ASN A 80 18.45 1.39 3.40
C ASN A 80 19.02 1.19 1.98
N VAL A 81 19.56 0.00 1.70
CA VAL A 81 20.10 -0.34 0.38
C VAL A 81 18.96 -0.56 -0.62
N ILE A 82 17.88 -1.20 -0.18
CA ILE A 82 16.68 -1.42 -0.99
C ILE A 82 16.04 -0.08 -1.38
N LEU A 83 15.90 0.84 -0.43
CA LEU A 83 15.34 2.18 -0.68
C LEU A 83 16.24 3.00 -1.61
N ALA A 84 17.57 2.89 -1.48
CA ALA A 84 18.49 3.56 -2.39
C ALA A 84 18.37 3.04 -3.83
N GLU A 85 18.29 1.72 -4.02
CA GLU A 85 18.05 1.13 -5.34
C GLU A 85 16.70 1.57 -5.90
N LEU A 86 15.67 1.59 -5.06
CA LEU A 86 14.33 2.03 -5.45
C LEU A 86 14.31 3.50 -5.90
N SER A 87 15.09 4.39 -5.28
CA SER A 87 15.27 5.77 -5.76
C SER A 87 15.94 5.83 -7.13
N VAL A 88 16.94 5.00 -7.39
CA VAL A 88 17.60 4.90 -8.71
C VAL A 88 16.60 4.42 -9.77
N LEU A 89 15.85 3.35 -9.46
CA LEU A 89 14.83 2.80 -10.35
C LEU A 89 13.70 3.81 -10.60
N ALA A 90 13.31 4.61 -9.61
CA ALA A 90 12.30 5.65 -9.79
C ALA A 90 12.70 6.65 -10.88
N VAL A 91 13.93 7.17 -10.82
CA VAL A 91 14.46 8.09 -11.84
C VAL A 91 14.49 7.43 -13.22
N GLN A 92 14.97 6.18 -13.31
CA GLN A 92 15.02 5.46 -14.58
C GLN A 92 13.62 5.19 -15.17
N MET A 93 12.64 4.88 -14.32
CA MET A 93 11.26 4.68 -14.73
C MET A 93 10.65 5.98 -15.26
N GLU A 94 10.89 7.10 -14.58
CA GLU A 94 10.45 8.43 -15.03
C GLU A 94 11.08 8.82 -16.38
N GLU A 95 12.39 8.61 -16.55
CA GLU A 95 13.09 8.82 -17.83
C GLU A 95 12.54 7.94 -18.95
N ALA A 96 12.08 6.73 -18.62
CA ALA A 96 11.39 5.82 -19.54
C ALA A 96 9.91 6.20 -19.81
N GLY A 97 9.41 7.27 -19.19
CA GLY A 97 8.05 7.79 -19.39
C GLY A 97 6.99 7.18 -18.48
N TYR A 98 7.36 6.45 -17.42
CA TYR A 98 6.41 6.00 -16.43
C TYR A 98 5.86 7.18 -15.62
N THR A 99 4.54 7.20 -15.41
CA THR A 99 3.87 8.15 -14.52
C THR A 99 3.06 7.37 -13.49
N PRO A 100 3.28 7.58 -12.17
CA PRO A 100 2.50 6.93 -11.13
C PRO A 100 1.00 7.23 -11.25
N ASP A 101 0.15 6.20 -11.16
CA ASP A 101 -1.30 6.38 -11.12
C ASP A 101 -1.78 6.66 -9.70
N THR A 102 -1.89 7.94 -9.35
CA THR A 102 -2.28 8.40 -8.01
C THR A 102 -3.79 8.37 -7.76
N ARG A 103 -4.62 8.04 -8.76
CA ARG A 103 -6.10 8.08 -8.66
C ARG A 103 -6.67 7.21 -7.53
N TYR A 104 -5.94 6.17 -7.15
CA TYR A 104 -6.34 5.21 -6.12
C TYR A 104 -5.65 5.44 -4.77
N VAL A 105 -4.79 6.44 -4.66
CA VAL A 105 -4.20 6.87 -3.38
C VAL A 105 -5.19 7.79 -2.68
N LEU A 106 -6.13 7.19 -1.95
CA LEU A 106 -7.25 7.85 -1.29
C LEU A 106 -6.85 8.52 0.03
N HIS A 107 -5.72 9.24 0.01
CA HIS A 107 -5.23 10.06 1.12
C HIS A 107 -5.31 11.53 0.73
N ASP A 108 -5.64 12.38 1.70
CA ASP A 108 -5.70 13.83 1.54
C ASP A 108 -4.30 14.43 1.74
N VAL A 109 -3.42 14.17 0.78
CA VAL A 109 -2.01 14.60 0.74
C VAL A 109 -1.66 15.12 -0.66
N GLU A 110 -0.54 15.81 -0.79
CA GLU A 110 -0.07 16.35 -2.07
C GLU A 110 0.23 15.22 -3.08
N GLU A 111 0.16 15.52 -4.38
CA GLU A 111 0.37 14.51 -5.43
C GLU A 111 1.78 13.89 -5.37
N GLU A 112 2.79 14.66 -4.96
CA GLU A 112 4.15 14.16 -4.73
C GLU A 112 4.17 13.12 -3.59
N GLU A 113 3.44 13.37 -2.51
CA GLU A 113 3.34 12.43 -1.38
C GLU A 113 2.57 11.16 -1.78
N LYS A 114 1.54 11.27 -2.63
CA LYS A 114 0.86 10.10 -3.21
C LYS A 114 1.78 9.26 -4.09
N ALA A 115 2.61 9.91 -4.91
CA ALA A 115 3.59 9.23 -5.75
C ALA A 115 4.64 8.51 -4.88
N ASN A 116 5.12 9.16 -3.81
CA ASN A 116 6.05 8.55 -2.85
C ASN A 116 5.45 7.33 -2.14
N HIS A 117 4.18 7.39 -1.73
CA HIS A 117 3.50 6.21 -1.18
C HIS A 117 3.47 5.04 -2.16
N LEU A 118 3.18 5.30 -3.44
CA LEU A 118 3.20 4.27 -4.48
C LEU A 118 4.60 3.72 -4.72
N LEU A 119 5.65 4.52 -4.51
CA LEU A 119 7.03 4.07 -4.66
C LEU A 119 7.38 3.04 -3.59
N ASN A 120 6.98 3.26 -2.34
CA ASN A 120 7.27 2.38 -1.20
C ASN A 120 6.32 1.18 -1.05
N HIS A 121 5.65 0.76 -2.12
CA HIS A 121 4.86 -0.46 -2.12
C HIS A 121 5.72 -1.70 -1.88
N SER A 122 5.16 -2.67 -1.15
CA SER A 122 5.84 -3.91 -0.77
C SER A 122 6.41 -4.68 -1.96
N GLU A 123 5.72 -4.64 -3.10
CA GLU A 123 6.12 -5.30 -4.34
C GLU A 123 7.37 -4.65 -4.94
N LYS A 124 7.46 -3.32 -4.90
CA LYS A 124 8.63 -2.59 -5.41
C LYS A 124 9.84 -2.79 -4.49
N LEU A 125 9.62 -2.85 -3.18
CA LEU A 125 10.68 -3.22 -2.23
C LEU A 125 11.20 -4.63 -2.50
N ALA A 126 10.32 -5.60 -2.73
CA ALA A 126 10.71 -6.98 -3.05
C ALA A 126 11.48 -7.08 -4.38
N ILE A 127 11.05 -6.35 -5.42
CA ILE A 127 11.76 -6.29 -6.69
C ILE A 127 13.14 -5.64 -6.53
N ALA A 128 13.23 -4.48 -5.87
CA ALA A 128 14.49 -3.80 -5.61
C ALA A 128 15.46 -4.70 -4.83
N TYR A 129 14.96 -5.40 -3.80
CA TYR A 129 15.73 -6.40 -3.07
C TYR A 129 16.24 -7.54 -3.98
N GLY A 130 15.38 -8.07 -4.85
CA GLY A 130 15.77 -9.10 -5.80
C GLY A 130 16.85 -8.63 -6.78
N LEU A 131 16.78 -7.38 -7.24
CA LEU A 131 17.77 -6.80 -8.16
C LEU A 131 19.14 -6.61 -7.51
N ILE A 132 19.20 -6.12 -6.27
CA ILE A 132 20.48 -5.94 -5.57
C ILE A 132 21.09 -7.27 -5.07
N SER A 133 20.27 -8.31 -4.93
CA SER A 133 20.67 -9.58 -4.30
C SER A 133 20.87 -10.74 -5.29
N THR A 134 20.62 -10.53 -6.58
CA THR A 134 20.76 -11.59 -7.61
C THR A 134 21.54 -11.11 -8.84
N PRO A 135 22.21 -12.02 -9.58
CA PRO A 135 22.90 -11.66 -10.82
C PRO A 135 21.95 -11.15 -11.91
N PRO A 136 22.42 -10.28 -12.82
CA PRO A 136 21.63 -9.85 -13.98
C PRO A 136 21.09 -11.03 -14.79
N GLY A 137 19.82 -10.95 -15.20
CA GLY A 137 19.14 -12.00 -15.95
C GLY A 137 18.53 -13.11 -15.07
N THR A 138 18.68 -13.04 -13.74
CA THR A 138 18.01 -13.97 -12.82
C THR A 138 16.50 -13.71 -12.82
N PRO A 139 15.66 -14.73 -13.07
CA PRO A 139 14.22 -14.58 -12.94
C PRO A 139 13.81 -14.36 -11.48
N LEU A 140 13.10 -13.26 -11.21
CA LEU A 140 12.54 -12.96 -9.89
C LEU A 140 11.09 -13.43 -9.80
N ARG A 141 10.71 -14.03 -8.68
CA ARG A 141 9.33 -14.43 -8.38
C ARG A 141 8.85 -13.67 -7.15
N ILE A 142 7.78 -12.90 -7.34
CA ILE A 142 7.15 -12.05 -6.32
C ILE A 142 5.78 -12.66 -5.99
N TYR A 143 5.47 -12.80 -4.71
CA TYR A 143 4.25 -13.42 -4.19
C TYR A 143 3.49 -12.49 -3.26
#